data_AF-A0A392V9M5-F1
#
_entry.id   AF-A0A392V9M5-F1
#
_cell.length_a   1.000
_cell.length_b   1.000
_cell.length_c   1.000
_cell.angle_alpha   90.00
_cell.angle_beta   90.00
_cell.angle_gamma   90.00
#
_symmetry.space_group_name_H-M   'P 1'
#
loop_
_entity.id
_entity.type
_entity.pdbx_description
1 polymer ?
#
loop_
_entity_poly.entity_id
_entity_poly.type
_entity_poly.pdbx_seq_one_letter_code
_entity_poly.pdbx_strand_id
1 'polypeptide(L)' 'MLKLTNDFLEEVVEKQKTDARLMKFKTLIEQGKKLDIEIDVNGVMRCQGRVCVPDVPELKRMILEEGHRSNL' A
#
# COMPACT_ATOMS: atom_id res chain seq x y z
N MET A 1 12.19 -7.92 9.03
CA MET A 1 10.87 -7.50 8.51
C MET A 1 10.74 -6.02 8.80
N LEU A 2 10.53 -5.17 7.79
CA LEU A 2 10.34 -3.74 8.00
C LEU A 2 9.15 -3.53 8.93
N LYS A 3 9.33 -2.80 10.03
CA LYS A 3 8.21 -2.40 10.88
C LYS A 3 7.64 -1.13 10.27
N LEU A 4 6.53 -1.28 9.55
CA LEU A 4 5.84 -0.12 9.00
C LEU A 4 5.18 0.63 10.15
N THR A 5 5.51 1.91 10.29
CA THR A 5 4.84 2.83 11.21
C THR A 5 3.43 3.14 10.73
N ASN A 6 2.55 3.60 11.63
CA ASN A 6 1.19 3.97 11.26
C ASN A 6 1.20 5.13 10.25
N ASP A 7 2.07 6.13 10.47
CA ASP A 7 2.26 7.29 9.58
C ASP A 7 2.61 6.89 8.15
N PHE A 8 3.48 5.89 7.97
CA PHE A 8 3.81 5.38 6.64
C PHE A 8 2.61 4.70 5.97
N LEU A 9 1.86 3.90 6.73
CA LEU A 9 0.68 3.22 6.19
C LEU A 9 -0.42 4.21 5.80
N GLU A 10 -0.63 5.26 6.58
CA GLU A 10 -1.56 6.34 6.26
C GLU A 10 -1.19 7.03 4.94
N GLU A 11 0.09 7.41 4.76
CA GLU A 11 0.56 8.01 3.51
C GLU A 11 0.40 7.05 2.32
N VAL A 12 0.68 5.75 2.51
CA VAL A 12 0.44 4.74 1.47
C VAL A 12 -1.02 4.72 1.07
N VAL A 13 -1.96 4.67 2.03
CA VAL A 13 -3.40 4.65 1.76
C VAL A 13 -3.83 5.88 0.96
N GLU A 14 -3.33 7.08 1.31
CA GLU A 14 -3.62 8.30 0.57
C GLU A 14 -3.11 8.25 -0.88
N LYS A 15 -1.89 7.74 -1.10
CA LYS A 15 -1.36 7.59 -2.46
C LYS A 15 -2.06 6.48 -3.24
N GLN A 16 -2.51 5.41 -2.59
CA GLN A 16 -3.26 4.33 -3.25
C GLN A 16 -4.57 4.84 -3.87
N LYS A 17 -5.23 5.82 -3.25
CA LYS A 17 -6.46 6.44 -3.77
C LYS A 17 -6.26 7.20 -5.08
N THR A 18 -5.04 7.68 -5.33
CA THR A 18 -4.70 8.45 -6.53
C THR A 18 -3.97 7.62 -7.60
N ASP A 19 -3.54 6.39 -7.26
CA ASP A 19 -2.95 5.47 -8.21
C ASP A 19 -4.01 4.86 -9.15
N ALA A 20 -3.90 5.18 -10.44
CA ALA A 20 -4.88 4.76 -11.46
C ALA A 20 -4.97 3.23 -11.63
N ARG A 21 -3.88 2.48 -11.37
CA ARG A 21 -3.88 1.02 -11.49
C ARG A 21 -4.55 0.39 -10.28
N LEU A 22 -4.26 0.88 -9.09
CA LEU A 22 -4.90 0.40 -7.86
C LEU A 22 -6.39 0.73 -7.82
N MET A 23 -6.78 1.92 -8.30
CA MET A 23 -8.20 2.26 -8.42
C MET A 23 -8.96 1.35 -9.40
N LYS A 24 -8.32 0.92 -10.49
CA LYS A 24 -8.92 -0.11 -11.37
C LYS A 24 -9.14 -1.42 -10.63
N PHE A 25 -8.16 -1.89 -9.86
CA PHE A 25 -8.32 -3.10 -9.07
C PHE A 25 -9.42 -2.96 -8.02
N LYS A 26 -9.51 -1.82 -7.33
CA LYS A 26 -10.60 -1.53 -6.39
C LYS A 26 -11.97 -1.67 -7.06
N THR A 27 -12.17 -1.06 -8.23
CA THR A 27 -13.43 -1.20 -8.98
C THR A 27 -13.73 -2.65 -9.37
N LEU A 28 -12.71 -3.44 -9.76
CA LEU A 28 -12.91 -4.86 -10.08
C LEU A 28 -13.30 -5.69 -8.85
N ILE A 29 -12.72 -5.39 -7.68
CA ILE A 29 -13.08 -6.02 -6.40
C ILE A 29 -14.52 -5.67 -6.03
N GLU A 30 -14.92 -4.40 -6.16
CA GLU A 30 -16.29 -3.93 -5.91
C GLU A 30 -17.31 -4.58 -6.86
N GLN A 31 -16.90 -4.94 -8.08
CA GLN A 31 -17.71 -5.73 -9.03
C GLN A 31 -17.76 -7.23 -8.69
N GLY A 32 -17.13 -7.66 -7.60
CA GLY A 32 -17.10 -9.06 -7.17
C GLY A 32 -16.09 -9.93 -7.91
N LYS A 33 -15.13 -9.36 -8.67
CA LYS A 33 -14.07 -10.16 -9.28
C LYS A 33 -13.07 -10.60 -8.23
N LYS A 34 -12.77 -11.90 -8.22
CA LYS A 34 -11.68 -12.45 -7.40
C LYS A 34 -10.34 -12.07 -8.02
N LEU A 35 -9.55 -11.34 -7.25
CA LEU A 35 -8.17 -10.96 -7.55
C LEU A 35 -7.30 -11.36 -6.35
N ASP A 36 -5.99 -11.44 -6.55
CA ASP A 36 -5.01 -11.63 -5.47
C ASP A 36 -4.84 -10.37 -4.59
N ILE A 37 -5.73 -9.40 -4.74
CA ILE A 37 -5.69 -8.10 -4.10
C ILE A 37 -6.88 -8.00 -3.14
N GLU A 38 -6.60 -7.57 -1.91
CA GLU A 38 -7.56 -7.34 -0.85
C GLU A 38 -7.36 -5.96 -0.22
N ILE A 39 -8.40 -5.43 0.41
CA ILE A 39 -8.32 -4.21 1.22
C ILE A 39 -8.51 -4.65 2.67
N ASP A 40 -7.52 -4.37 3.52
CA ASP A 40 -7.57 -4.78 4.92
C ASP A 40 -8.47 -3.86 5.77
N VAL A 41 -8.59 -4.19 7.06
CA VAL A 41 -9.42 -3.43 8.02
C VAL A 41 -8.98 -1.97 8.20
N ASN A 42 -7.75 -1.64 7.84
CA ASN A 42 -7.20 -0.28 7.90
C ASN A 42 -7.33 0.45 6.55
N GLY A 43 -7.98 -0.17 5.56
CA GLY A 43 -8.12 0.41 4.22
C GLY A 43 -6.88 0.26 3.34
N VAL A 44 -5.87 -0.51 3.76
CA VAL A 44 -4.64 -0.72 3.00
C VAL A 44 -4.87 -1.79 1.94
N MET A 45 -4.60 -1.47 0.68
CA MET A 45 -4.59 -2.46 -0.38
C MET A 45 -3.36 -3.36 -0.29
N ARG A 46 -3.57 -4.67 -0.28
CA ARG A 46 -2.54 -5.70 -0.18
C ARG A 46 -2.66 -6.70 -1.32
N CYS A 47 -1.53 -7.15 -1.82
CA CYS A 47 -1.42 -8.27 -2.75
C CYS A 47 -0.74 -9.43 -2.03
N GLN A 48 -1.45 -10.54 -1.83
CA GLN A 48 -0.94 -11.72 -1.12
C GLN A 48 -0.32 -11.36 0.25
N GLY A 49 -1.00 -10.53 1.04
CA GLY A 49 -0.55 -10.04 2.35
C GLY A 49 0.49 -8.90 2.33
N ARG A 50 1.06 -8.57 1.16
CA ARG A 50 2.05 -7.49 1.01
C ARG A 50 1.39 -6.17 0.66
N VAL A 51 1.82 -5.08 1.27
CA VAL A 51 1.31 -3.73 1.00
C VAL A 51 1.60 -3.32 -0.46
N CYS A 52 0.57 -2.89 -1.18
CA CYS A 52 0.72 -2.32 -2.51
C CYS A 52 1.22 -0.88 -2.40
N VAL A 53 2.50 -0.62 -2.68
CA VAL A 53 3.07 0.74 -2.61
C VAL A 53 3.02 1.36 -4.02
N PRO A 54 2.33 2.50 -4.23
CA PRO A 54 2.40 3.26 -5.48
C PRO A 54 3.82 3.69 -5.84
N ASP A 55 4.11 3.77 -7.14
CA ASP A 55 5.43 4.17 -7.64
C ASP A 55 5.60 5.70 -7.61
N VAL A 56 5.74 6.27 -6.40
CA VAL A 56 5.96 7.70 -6.17
C VAL A 56 7.26 7.93 -5.37
N PRO A 57 8.07 8.94 -5.72
CA PRO A 57 9.37 9.18 -5.08
C PRO A 57 9.30 9.34 -3.56
N GLU A 58 8.24 9.97 -3.05
CA GLU A 58 8.05 10.25 -1.63
C GLU A 58 7.95 8.95 -0.80
N LEU A 59 7.16 7.98 -1.27
CA LEU A 59 7.02 6.68 -0.61
C LEU A 59 8.31 5.87 -0.66
N LYS A 60 9.06 5.94 -1.77
CA LYS A 60 10.37 5.29 -1.87
C LYS A 60 11.34 5.84 -0.82
N ARG A 61 11.37 7.16 -0.64
CA ARG A 61 12.19 7.79 0.40
C ARG A 61 11.75 7.32 1.79
N MET A 62 10.45 7.34 2.08
CA MET A 62 9.95 6.89 3.39
C MET A 62 10.28 5.42 3.67
N ILE A 63 10.24 4.54 2.67
CA ILE A 63 10.65 3.13 2.83
C ILE A 63 12.13 3.03 3.22
N LEU A 64 13.00 3.81 2.58
CA LEU A 64 14.43 3.82 2.90
C LEU A 64 14.69 4.35 4.32
N GLU A 65 14.00 5.42 4.70
CA GLU A 65 14.08 6.00 6.05
C GLU A 65 13.58 5.01 7.12
N GLU A 66 12.46 4.34 6.88
CA GLU A 66 11.91 3.34 7.80
C GLU A 66 12.80 2.09 7.89
N GLY A 67 13.43 1.69 6.77
CA GLY A 67 14.44 0.63 6.76
C GLY A 67 15.65 0.97 7.62
N HIS A 68 16.18 2.18 7.47
CA HIS A 68 17.27 2.67 8.30
C HIS A 68 16.89 2.68 9.79
N ARG A 69 15.69 3.17 10.15
CA ARG A 69 15.19 3.19 11.55
C ARG A 69 14.99 1.79 12.12
N SER A 70 14.59 0.83 11.28
CA SER A 70 14.34 -0.55 11.69
C SER A 70 15.62 -1.38 11.93
N ASN A 71 16.82 -0.79 11.79
CA ASN A 71 18.12 -1.50 11.82
C ASN A 71 18.17 -2.71 10.86
N LEU A 72 17.58 -2.55 9.67
CA LEU A 72 17.65 -3.52 8.58
C LEU A 72 18.82 -3.23 7.62
#